data_AF-A0A441TKS2-F1
#
_entry.id   AF-A0A441TKS2-F1
#
_cell.length_a   1.000
_cell.length_b   1.000
_cell.length_c   1.000
_cell.angle_alpha   90.00
_cell.angle_beta   90.00
_cell.angle_gamma   90.00
#
_symmetry.space_group_name_H-M   'P 1'
#
loop_
_entity.id
_entity.type
_entity.pdbx_description
1 polymer ?
#
loop_
_entity_poly.entity_id
_entity_poly.type
_entity_poly.pdbx_seq_one_letter_code
_entity_poly.pdbx_strand_id
1 'polypeptide(L)'
;RRLREAFGDRAYLALTLRRRPNDQVRLYELANLAAAMRVPTVVTNDVLFHEPARRMMQDVVTCIRHNITIDDAGFRRERHA
;
A
#
# COMPACT_ATOMS: atom_id res chain seq x y z
N ARG A 1 11.56 4.17 -16.37
CA ARG A 1 12.04 3.36 -17.52
C ARG A 1 12.81 2.11 -17.08
N ARG A 2 13.85 2.22 -16.23
CA ARG A 2 14.70 1.11 -15.75
C ARG A 2 13.98 -0.17 -15.30
N LEU A 3 12.86 -0.06 -14.56
CA LEU A 3 12.12 -1.25 -14.10
C LEU A 3 11.45 -2.01 -15.26
N ARG A 4 10.81 -1.32 -16.21
CA ARG A 4 10.21 -1.96 -17.38
C ARG A 4 11.27 -2.66 -18.24
N GLU A 5 12.45 -2.04 -18.38
CA GLU A 5 13.58 -2.65 -19.11
C GLU A 5 14.08 -3.91 -18.43
N ALA A 6 14.16 -3.93 -17.09
CA ALA A 6 14.63 -5.09 -16.34
C ALA A 6 13.61 -6.26 -16.31
N PHE A 7 12.32 -5.96 -16.25
CA PHE A 7 11.26 -6.97 -16.07
C PHE A 7 10.48 -7.30 -17.35
N GLY A 8 10.63 -6.52 -18.42
CA GLY A 8 9.95 -6.72 -19.69
C GLY A 8 8.43 -6.67 -19.57
N ASP A 9 7.77 -7.73 -20.03
CA ASP A 9 6.33 -7.97 -19.98
C ASP A 9 5.81 -8.37 -18.58
N ARG A 10 6.71 -8.61 -17.62
CA ARG A 10 6.38 -8.98 -16.24
C ARG A 10 6.40 -7.80 -15.27
N ALA A 11 6.51 -6.57 -15.78
CA ALA A 11 6.44 -5.36 -14.97
C ALA A 11 4.98 -4.94 -14.77
N TYR A 12 4.57 -4.76 -13.51
CA TYR A 12 3.25 -4.24 -13.14
C TYR A 12 3.37 -3.13 -12.12
N LEU A 13 2.48 -2.14 -12.18
CA LEU A 13 2.35 -1.12 -11.15
C LEU A 13 1.15 -1.43 -10.26
N ALA A 14 1.40 -1.75 -8.99
CA ALA A 14 0.36 -1.99 -8.01
C ALA A 14 -0.34 -0.68 -7.60
N LEU A 15 -1.67 -0.68 -7.64
CA LEU A 15 -2.55 0.38 -7.18
C LEU A 15 -3.34 -0.11 -5.96
N THR A 16 -2.86 0.26 -4.77
CA THR A 16 -3.55 0.01 -3.50
C THR A 16 -4.27 1.26 -3.04
N LEU A 17 -5.55 1.13 -2.69
CA LEU A 17 -6.31 2.18 -2.02
C LEU A 17 -5.96 2.20 -0.51
N ARG A 18 -5.27 3.24 -0.06
CA ARG A 18 -4.84 3.40 1.33
C ARG A 18 -5.84 4.17 2.19
N ARG A 19 -6.86 4.79 1.56
CA ARG A 19 -7.89 5.62 2.21
C ARG A 19 -7.31 6.70 3.13
N ARG A 20 -6.14 7.25 2.75
CA ARG A 20 -5.51 8.40 3.40
C ARG A 20 -5.92 9.70 2.68
N PRO A 21 -5.75 10.87 3.32
CA PRO A 21 -5.88 12.14 2.60
C PRO A 21 -5.03 12.13 1.31
N ASN A 22 -5.57 12.71 0.24
CA ASN A 22 -4.94 12.80 -1.09
C ASN A 22 -4.70 11.46 -1.82
N ASP A 23 -5.26 10.34 -1.36
CA ASP A 23 -4.99 9.05 -2.00
C ASP A 23 -5.55 8.95 -3.42
N GLN A 24 -6.66 9.64 -3.72
CA GLN A 24 -7.21 9.73 -5.07
C GLN A 24 -6.26 10.43 -6.05
N VAL A 25 -5.67 11.57 -5.63
CA VAL A 25 -4.68 12.31 -6.42
C VAL A 25 -3.45 11.44 -6.68
N ARG A 26 -2.95 10.77 -5.63
CA ARG A 26 -1.82 9.85 -5.76
C ARG A 26 -2.12 8.70 -6.74
N LEU A 27 -3.29 8.09 -6.66
CA LEU A 27 -3.68 7.00 -7.56
C LEU A 27 -3.79 7.49 -9.01
N TYR A 28 -4.33 8.70 -9.23
CA TYR A 28 -4.38 9.32 -10.54
C TYR A 28 -2.98 9.58 -11.12
N GLU A 29 -2.07 10.15 -10.33
CA GLU A 29 -0.68 10.38 -10.73
C GLU A 29 0.05 9.06 -11.06
N LEU A 30 -0.14 8.03 -10.24
CA LEU A 30 0.43 6.70 -10.48
C LEU A 30 -0.11 6.05 -11.75
N ALA A 31 -1.42 6.16 -12.00
CA ALA A 31 -2.04 5.63 -13.22
C ALA A 31 -1.48 6.32 -14.48
N ASN A 32 -1.35 7.65 -14.44
CA ASN A 32 -0.75 8.43 -15.54
C ASN A 32 0.72 8.06 -15.76
N LEU A 33 1.49 7.86 -14.68
CA LEU A 33 2.88 7.41 -14.77
C LEU A 33 3.00 6.01 -15.42
N ALA A 34 2.14 5.08 -15.02
CA ALA A 34 2.10 3.73 -15.61
C ALA A 34 1.79 3.79 -17.11
N ALA A 35 0.82 4.61 -17.51
CA ALA A 35 0.46 4.82 -18.90
C ALA A 35 1.64 5.39 -19.70
N ALA A 36 2.29 6.45 -19.21
CA ALA A 36 3.46 7.05 -19.84
C ALA A 36 4.64 6.08 -19.99
N MET A 37 4.80 5.16 -19.04
CA MET A 37 5.86 4.16 -19.04
C MET A 37 5.47 2.86 -19.76
N ARG A 38 4.23 2.72 -20.25
CA ARG A 38 3.68 1.49 -20.85
C ARG A 38 3.84 0.27 -19.93
N VAL A 39 3.47 0.46 -18.67
CA VAL A 39 3.45 -0.58 -17.63
C VAL A 39 1.99 -0.82 -17.21
N PRO A 40 1.47 -2.05 -17.33
CA PRO A 40 0.13 -2.38 -16.87
C PRO A 40 -0.05 -2.11 -15.37
N THR A 41 -1.22 -1.64 -14.98
CA THR A 41 -1.60 -1.47 -13.58
C THR A 41 -2.34 -2.69 -13.07
N VAL A 42 -2.17 -3.00 -11.78
CA VAL A 42 -2.92 -4.06 -11.08
C VAL A 42 -3.46 -3.50 -9.78
N VAL A 43 -4.74 -3.74 -9.49
CA VAL A 43 -5.36 -3.29 -8.24
C VAL A 43 -5.07 -4.31 -7.15
N THR A 44 -4.63 -3.84 -5.99
CA THR A 44 -4.26 -4.68 -4.85
C THR A 44 -4.92 -4.18 -3.57
N ASN A 45 -5.27 -5.10 -2.67
CA ASN A 45 -5.88 -4.75 -1.38
C ASN A 45 -4.85 -4.53 -0.26
N ASP A 46 -3.59 -4.93 -0.47
CA ASP A 46 -2.52 -4.86 0.55
C ASP A 46 -2.93 -5.53 1.87
N VAL A 47 -3.36 -6.79 1.76
CA VAL A 47 -3.94 -7.57 2.86
C VAL A 47 -2.90 -7.78 3.96
N LEU A 48 -3.18 -7.25 5.16
CA LEU A 48 -2.32 -7.43 6.34
C LEU A 48 -2.76 -8.60 7.23
N PHE A 49 -4.03 -9.01 7.12
CA PHE A 49 -4.63 -10.09 7.92
C PHE A 49 -5.84 -10.69 7.20
N HIS A 50 -6.22 -11.92 7.58
CA HIS A 50 -7.22 -12.72 6.87
C HIS A 50 -8.67 -12.38 7.23
N GLU A 51 -8.92 -11.73 8.36
CA GLU A 51 -10.27 -11.36 8.83
C GLU A 51 -10.27 -10.04 9.61
N PRO A 52 -11.37 -9.27 9.62
CA PRO A 52 -11.42 -7.97 10.30
C PRO A 52 -11.11 -8.01 11.81
N ALA A 53 -11.46 -9.11 12.49
CA ALA A 53 -11.21 -9.28 13.93
C ALA A 53 -9.71 -9.29 14.29
N ARG A 54 -8.81 -9.52 13.33
CA ARG A 54 -7.36 -9.55 13.54
C ARG A 54 -6.70 -8.18 13.60
N ARG A 55 -7.46 -7.11 13.35
CA ARG A 55 -6.95 -5.74 13.37
C ARG A 55 -6.22 -5.38 14.67
N MET A 56 -6.78 -5.72 15.83
CA MET A 56 -6.12 -5.44 17.12
C MET A 56 -4.75 -6.13 17.21
N MET A 57 -4.63 -7.36 16.72
CA MET A 57 -3.36 -8.08 16.69
C MET A 57 -2.37 -7.43 15.74
N GLN A 58 -2.84 -6.95 14.58
CA GLN A 58 -2.02 -6.17 13.64
C GLN A 58 -1.42 -4.94 14.33
N ASP A 59 -2.25 -4.17 15.06
CA ASP A 59 -1.79 -2.96 15.73
C ASP A 59 -0.71 -3.28 16.78
N VAL A 60 -0.89 -4.36 17.53
CA VAL A 60 0.10 -4.84 18.52
C VAL A 60 1.42 -5.22 17.86
N VAL A 61 1.41 -6.01 16.78
CA VAL A 61 2.66 -6.40 16.11
C VAL A 61 3.35 -5.20 15.44
N THR A 62 2.59 -4.20 15.00
CA THR A 62 3.15 -2.92 14.55
C THR A 62 3.81 -2.15 15.69
N CYS A 63 3.19 -2.08 16.86
CA CYS A 63 3.77 -1.43 18.04
C CYS A 63 5.08 -2.11 18.48
N ILE A 64 5.10 -3.44 18.53
CA ILE A 64 6.30 -4.24 18.84
C ILE A 64 7.41 -3.94 17.83
N ARG A 65 7.11 -3.98 16.52
CA ARG A 65 8.10 -3.70 15.46
C ARG A 65 8.73 -2.31 15.58
N HIS A 66 7.95 -1.32 16.03
CA HIS A 66 8.41 0.05 16.16
C HIS A 66 8.88 0.41 17.58
N ASN A 67 8.85 -0.53 18.52
CA ASN A 67 9.17 -0.32 19.93
C ASN A 67 8.45 0.90 20.55
N ILE A 68 7.13 0.95 20.35
CA ILE A 68 6.25 2.02 20.84
C ILE A 68 5.03 1.44 21.53
N THR A 69 4.33 2.27 22.31
CA THR A 69 3.03 1.92 22.88
C THR A 69 1.89 2.11 21.86
N ILE A 70 0.71 1.56 22.15
CA ILE A 70 -0.46 1.71 21.30
C ILE A 70 -0.93 3.17 21.19
N ASP A 71 -0.73 3.95 22.24
CA ASP A 71 -1.08 5.36 22.29
C ASP A 71 -0.17 6.17 21.34
N ASP A 72 1.11 5.81 21.26
CA ASP A 72 2.12 6.44 20.39
C ASP A 72 2.05 5.97 18.92
N ALA A 73 1.23 4.97 18.62
CA ALA A 73 1.22 4.33 17.31
C ALA A 73 0.74 5.25 16.19
N GLY A 74 -0.10 6.26 16.50
CA GLY A 74 -0.46 7.33 15.55
C GLY A 74 -0.90 6.82 14.15
N PHE A 75 -0.25 7.32 13.10
CA PHE A 75 -0.45 6.91 11.70
C PHE A 75 0.31 5.64 11.28
N ARG A 76 1.07 5.01 12.20
CA ARG A 76 1.73 3.73 11.93
C ARG A 76 0.75 2.56 11.96
N ARG A 77 -0.38 2.73 12.67
CA ARG A 77 -1.53 1.81 12.62
C ARG A 77 -2.18 1.85 11.26
N GLU A 78 -2.54 0.67 10.74
CA GLU A 78 -3.30 0.62 9.50
C GLU A 78 -4.79 0.85 9.82
N ARG A 79 -5.39 1.82 9.12
CA ARG A 79 -6.75 2.27 9.46
C ARG A 79 -7.82 1.52 8.71
N HIS A 80 -7.44 0.94 7.56
CA HIS A 80 -8.38 0.52 6.53
C HIS A 80 -8.04 -0.83 5.88
N ALA A 81 -7.04 -1.54 6.41
CA ALA A 81 -6.82 -2.96 6.12
C ALA A 81 -7.94 -3.82 6.71
#